data_AF-A0A0B3VB60-F1
#
_entry.id   AF-A0A0B3VB60-F1
#
_cell.length_a   1.000
_cell.length_b   1.000
_cell.length_c   1.000
_cell.angle_alpha   90.00
_cell.angle_beta   90.00
_cell.angle_gamma   90.00
#
_symmetry.space_group_name_H-M   'P 1'
#
loop_
_entity.id
_entity.type
_entity.pdbx_description
1 polymer ?
#
loop_
_entity_poly.entity_id
_entity_poly.type
_entity_poly.pdbx_seq_one_letter_code
_entity_poly.pdbx_strand_id
1 'polypeptide(L)' 'MKKHRLPTKICVVCGLPFTWRKKWAKVWDEVKYCSERCRRSKNKK' A
#
# COMPACT_ATOMS: atom_id res chain seq x y z
N MET A 1 -20.87 17.65 -1.51
CA MET A 1 -19.72 17.39 -0.61
C MET A 1 -18.79 16.36 -1.25
N LYS A 2 -17.53 16.73 -1.56
CA LYS A 2 -16.56 15.84 -2.21
C LYS A 2 -16.11 14.76 -1.22
N LYS A 3 -16.62 13.54 -1.36
CA LYS A 3 -16.10 12.35 -0.65
C LYS A 3 -14.62 12.22 -1.03
N HIS A 4 -13.71 12.55 -0.12
CA HIS A 4 -12.26 12.43 -0.31
C HIS A 4 -11.95 10.96 -0.61
N ARG A 5 -11.85 10.61 -1.90
CA ARG A 5 -11.38 9.29 -2.32
C ARG A 5 -9.91 9.23 -1.94
N LEU A 6 -9.63 8.52 -0.86
CA LEU A 6 -8.27 8.25 -0.43
C LEU A 6 -7.51 7.59 -1.61
N PRO A 7 -6.24 7.97 -1.83
CA PRO A 7 -5.48 7.39 -2.92
C PRO A 7 -5.35 5.87 -2.71
N THR A 8 -5.60 5.11 -3.77
CA THR A 8 -5.41 3.66 -3.82
C THR A 8 -4.13 3.35 -4.60
N LYS A 9 -3.38 2.35 -4.14
CA LYS A 9 -2.20 1.81 -4.84
C LYS A 9 -2.38 0.31 -5.04
N ILE A 10 -1.66 -0.25 -6.01
CA ILE A 10 -1.65 -1.70 -6.26
C ILE A 10 -0.46 -2.33 -5.54
N CYS A 11 -0.69 -3.44 -4.84
CA CYS A 11 0.39 -4.19 -4.20
C CYS A 11 1.21 -4.96 -5.25
N VAL A 12 2.52 -4.72 -5.33
CA VAL A 12 3.39 -5.43 -6.30
C VAL A 12 3.59 -6.92 -6.01
N VAL A 13 3.11 -7.42 -4.88
CA VAL A 13 3.27 -8.84 -4.47
C VAL A 13 1.99 -9.64 -4.67
N CYS A 14 0.84 -9.09 -4.25
CA CYS A 14 -0.44 -9.79 -4.38
C CYS A 14 -1.37 -9.22 -5.47
N GLY A 15 -1.00 -8.12 -6.13
CA GLY A 15 -1.82 -7.48 -7.17
C GLY A 15 -3.09 -6.80 -6.66
N LEU A 16 -3.36 -6.84 -5.35
CA LEU A 16 -4.60 -6.28 -4.78
C LEU A 16 -4.51 -4.76 -4.61
N PRO A 17 -5.59 -4.01 -4.94
CA PRO A 17 -5.69 -2.60 -4.64
C PRO A 17 -5.80 -2.40 -3.13
N PHE A 18 -5.08 -1.42 -2.61
CA PHE A 18 -5.14 -1.05 -1.19
C PHE A 18 -5.20 0.46 -1.04
N THR A 19 -6.02 0.91 -0.08
CA THR A 19 -6.28 2.32 0.19
C THR A 19 -5.25 2.92 1.13
N TRP A 20 -4.98 4.21 0.99
CA TRP A 20 -4.17 4.98 1.94
C TRP A 20 -4.60 4.76 3.39
N ARG A 21 -3.62 4.65 4.29
CA ARG A 21 -3.82 4.51 5.73
C ARG A 21 -3.01 5.58 6.45
N LYS A 22 -3.54 6.09 7.57
CA LYS A 22 -2.89 7.11 8.40
C LYS A 22 -1.46 6.75 8.82
N LYS A 23 -1.19 5.45 9.06
CA LYS A 23 0.16 4.94 9.38
C LYS A 23 1.20 5.16 8.28
N TRP A 24 0.76 5.40 7.04
CA TRP A 24 1.61 5.64 5.90
C TRP A 24 1.77 7.11 5.56
N ALA A 25 1.24 8.04 6.37
CA ALA A 25 1.31 9.47 6.09
C ALA A 25 2.73 9.97 5.74
N LYS A 26 3.76 9.41 6.39
CA LYS A 26 5.17 9.79 6.17
C LYS A 26 5.88 9.01 5.05
N VAL A 27 5.38 7.83 4.70
CA VAL A 27 6.09 6.86 3.82
C VAL A 27 5.24 6.44 2.62
N TRP A 28 4.10 7.09 2.39
CA TRP A 28 3.12 6.65 1.39
C TRP A 28 3.72 6.55 -0.01
N ASP A 29 4.66 7.43 -0.36
CA ASP A 29 5.35 7.41 -1.63
C ASP A 29 6.11 6.09 -1.85
N GLU A 30 6.83 5.64 -0.82
CA GLU A 30 7.63 4.40 -0.82
C GLU A 30 6.79 3.13 -0.63
N VAL A 31 5.56 3.24 -0.11
CA VAL A 31 4.69 2.08 0.15
C VAL A 31 4.16 1.50 -1.17
N LYS A 32 4.73 0.34 -1.54
CA LYS A 32 4.34 -0.48 -2.70
C LYS A 32 3.59 -1.77 -2.34
N TYR A 33 3.39 -2.02 -1.05
CA TYR A 33 2.83 -3.28 -0.52
C TYR A 33 1.64 -3.02 0.38
N CYS A 34 0.57 -3.81 0.25
CA CYS A 34 -0.64 -3.68 1.08
C CYS A 34 -0.40 -4.03 2.56
N SER A 35 0.63 -4.82 2.84
CA SER A 35 0.95 -5.35 4.17
C SER A 35 2.43 -5.63 4.34
N GLU A 36 2.88 -5.73 5.59
CA GLU A 36 4.24 -6.13 5.91
C GLU A 36 4.54 -7.57 5.45
N ARG A 37 3.54 -8.45 5.48
CA ARG A 37 3.65 -9.81 4.93
C ARG A 37 4.08 -9.78 3.46
N CYS A 38 3.44 -8.95 2.65
CA CYS A 38 3.82 -8.76 1.25
C CYS A 38 5.25 -8.20 1.13
N ARG A 39 5.60 -7.19 1.94
CA ARG A 39 6.96 -6.63 1.95
C ARG A 39 8.02 -7.69 2.26
N ARG A 40 7.81 -8.53 3.28
CA ARG A 40 8.72 -9.61 3.66
C ARG A 40 8.77 -10.74 2.62
N SER A 41 7.64 -11.05 1.98
CA SER A 41 7.55 -12.10 0.96
C SER A 41 8.34 -11.80 -0.31
N LYS A 42 8.58 -10.53 -0.64
CA LYS A 42 9.41 -10.16 -1.80
C LYS A 42 10.87 -10.60 -1.66
N ASN A 43 11.36 -10.76 -0.43
CA ASN A 43 12.77 -11.07 -0.15
C ASN A 43 13.05 -12.58 0.01
N LYS A 44 12.15 -13.46 -0.45
CA LYS A 44 12.36 -14.92 -0.47
C LYS A 44 12.92 -15.40 -1.82
N LYS A 45 13.94 -14.71 -2.34
CA LYS A 45 14.75 -15.24 -3.44
C LYS A 45 16.07 -15.74 -2.89
#